data_AF-E6PXG0-F1
#
_entry.id   AF-E6PXG0-F1
#
_cell.length_a   1.000
_cell.length_b   1.000
_cell.length_c   1.000
_cell.angle_alpha   90.00
_cell.angle_beta   90.00
_cell.angle_gamma   90.00
#
_symmetry.space_group_name_H-M   'P 1'
#
loop_
_entity.id
_entity.type
_entity.pdbx_description
1 polymer ?
#
loop_
_entity_poly.entity_id
_entity_poly.type
_entity_poly.pdbx_seq_one_letter_code
_entity_poly.pdbx_strand_id
1 'polypeptide(L)'
;MKATALEIRLRIPIVLVFLILGFWAPWQSHLDAGPRTAWVWLGVWISTLGTSGDSGTSAISSTVGIVLVTWVAIVFAGVGALLRLWAAAHAAKPQRGLLGAWLLFAAIAILMPPTGALAALTLTALFLFRLALAGDANRPSASAPQWGRAILGELAPIGVFLCLATLSWQYNASLIERAILIACGVALLARAAFPSR
;
A
#
# COMPACT_ATOMS: atom_id res chain seq x y z
N MET A 1 22.05 4.66 15.08
CA MET A 1 22.79 4.09 13.92
C MET A 1 22.49 4.98 12.71
N LYS A 2 23.49 5.57 12.05
CA LYS A 2 23.27 6.39 10.84
C LYS A 2 22.88 5.48 9.66
N ALA A 3 21.81 5.82 8.93
CA ALA A 3 21.44 5.09 7.71
C ALA A 3 22.61 5.13 6.71
N THR A 4 23.02 3.97 6.22
CA THR A 4 24.09 3.86 5.23
C THR A 4 23.56 4.40 3.89
N ALA A 5 24.37 5.10 3.09
CA ALA A 5 23.91 5.69 1.81
C ALA A 5 23.29 4.64 0.85
N LEU A 6 23.71 3.38 0.98
CA LEU A 6 23.12 2.22 0.31
C LEU A 6 21.65 1.99 0.68
N GLU A 7 21.27 2.15 1.94
CA GLU A 7 19.91 1.92 2.46
C GLU A 7 18.89 2.92 1.88
N ILE A 8 19.32 4.16 1.62
CA ILE A 8 18.47 5.19 1.00
C ILE A 8 18.23 4.90 -0.48
N ARG A 9 19.24 4.41 -1.21
CA ARG A 9 19.09 4.02 -2.62
C ARG A 9 18.32 2.71 -2.78
N LEU A 10 18.58 1.72 -1.93
CA LEU A 10 17.91 0.42 -1.99
C LEU A 10 16.47 0.41 -1.47
N ARG A 11 15.97 1.52 -0.90
CA ARG A 11 14.60 1.57 -0.33
C ARG A 11 13.52 1.11 -1.32
N ILE A 12 13.59 1.52 -2.59
CA ILE A 12 12.59 1.20 -3.61
C ILE A 12 12.67 -0.27 -4.01
N PRO A 13 13.86 -0.82 -4.39
CA PRO A 13 13.95 -2.24 -4.72
C PRO A 13 13.64 -3.16 -3.54
N ILE A 14 14.00 -2.81 -2.30
CA ILE A 14 13.64 -3.61 -1.12
C ILE A 14 12.11 -3.70 -0.98
N VAL A 15 11.43 -2.57 -1.05
CA VAL A 15 9.96 -2.50 -0.96
C VAL A 15 9.29 -3.24 -2.13
N LEU A 16 9.88 -3.20 -3.33
CA LEU A 16 9.43 -3.97 -4.48
C LEU A 16 9.59 -5.49 -4.24
N VAL A 17 10.72 -5.91 -3.68
CA VAL A 17 10.95 -7.32 -3.32
C VAL A 17 9.94 -7.78 -2.27
N PHE A 18 9.60 -6.94 -1.28
CA PHE A 18 8.54 -7.25 -0.32
C PHE A 18 7.17 -7.40 -0.98
N LEU A 19 6.83 -6.57 -1.99
CA LEU A 19 5.60 -6.73 -2.77
C LEU A 19 5.59 -8.05 -3.53
N ILE A 20 6.68 -8.37 -4.23
CA ILE A 20 6.80 -9.60 -5.01
C ILE A 20 6.67 -10.82 -4.09
N LEU A 21 7.37 -10.82 -2.96
CA LEU A 21 7.29 -11.89 -1.95
C LEU A 21 5.89 -12.00 -1.35
N GLY A 22 5.21 -10.87 -1.11
CA GLY A 22 3.83 -10.85 -0.60
C GLY A 22 2.81 -11.42 -1.59
N PHE A 23 2.93 -11.10 -2.88
CA PHE A 23 2.06 -11.66 -3.92
C PHE A 23 2.36 -13.13 -4.23
N TRP A 24 3.65 -13.51 -4.24
CA TRP A 24 4.06 -14.88 -4.53
C TRP A 24 3.80 -15.82 -3.35
N ALA A 25 3.96 -15.33 -2.12
CA ALA A 25 3.77 -16.05 -0.86
C ALA A 25 4.21 -17.52 -0.93
N PRO A 26 5.50 -17.82 -1.22
CA PRO A 26 5.97 -19.18 -1.50
C PRO A 26 5.73 -20.17 -0.34
N TRP A 27 5.63 -19.65 0.88
CA TRP A 27 5.31 -20.41 2.08
C TRP A 27 3.83 -20.82 2.18
N GLN A 28 2.93 -20.28 1.35
CA GLN A 28 1.51 -20.60 1.40
C GLN A 28 1.25 -22.08 1.11
N SER A 29 2.05 -22.70 0.26
CA SER A 29 1.97 -24.15 -0.04
C SER A 29 2.28 -25.04 1.17
N HIS A 30 2.95 -24.51 2.19
CA HIS A 30 3.33 -25.26 3.39
C HIS A 30 2.35 -25.02 4.55
N LEU A 31 1.46 -24.02 4.45
CA LEU A 31 0.60 -23.55 5.54
C LEU A 31 -0.89 -23.84 5.32
N ASP A 32 -1.27 -24.48 4.21
CA ASP A 32 -2.67 -24.73 3.79
C ASP A 32 -3.58 -23.49 3.98
N ALA A 33 -2.99 -22.31 3.79
CA ALA A 33 -3.59 -21.07 4.26
C ALA A 33 -4.65 -20.55 3.26
N GLY A 34 -5.89 -21.01 3.44
CA GLY A 34 -7.14 -20.33 3.09
C GLY A 34 -7.30 -19.79 1.65
N PRO A 35 -8.26 -18.88 1.43
CA PRO A 35 -8.55 -18.28 0.13
C PRO A 35 -7.33 -17.57 -0.47
N ARG A 36 -7.30 -17.49 -1.82
CA ARG A 36 -6.19 -16.90 -2.58
C ARG A 36 -5.94 -15.42 -2.32
N THR A 37 -6.89 -14.68 -1.73
CA THR A 37 -6.74 -13.25 -1.44
C THR A 37 -7.31 -12.89 -0.07
N ALA A 38 -6.65 -11.96 0.63
CA ALA A 38 -7.07 -11.38 1.89
C ALA A 38 -8.41 -10.64 1.74
N TRP A 39 -8.67 -10.08 0.55
CA TRP A 39 -9.94 -9.43 0.22
C TRP A 39 -11.15 -10.34 0.39
N VAL A 40 -11.09 -11.56 -0.16
CA VAL A 40 -12.19 -12.55 -0.04
C VAL A 40 -12.25 -13.08 1.39
N TRP A 41 -11.10 -13.39 1.99
CA TRP A 41 -11.05 -13.91 3.35
C TRP A 41 -11.65 -12.92 4.38
N LEU A 42 -11.29 -11.63 4.29
CA LEU A 42 -11.88 -10.58 5.14
C LEU A 42 -13.37 -10.38 4.85
N GLY A 43 -13.79 -10.42 3.59
CA GLY A 43 -15.21 -10.30 3.23
C GLY A 43 -16.06 -11.41 3.86
N VAL A 44 -15.57 -12.66 3.84
CA VAL A 44 -16.21 -13.79 4.49
C VAL A 44 -16.18 -13.63 6.01
N TRP A 45 -15.05 -13.26 6.58
CA TRP A 45 -14.94 -13.07 8.03
C TRP A 45 -15.91 -11.98 8.55
N ILE A 46 -16.06 -10.87 7.83
CA ILE A 46 -17.04 -9.82 8.16
C ILE A 46 -18.47 -10.35 8.08
N SER A 47 -18.79 -11.20 7.09
CA SER A 47 -20.13 -11.83 7.03
C SER A 47 -20.41 -12.74 8.24
N THR A 48 -19.38 -13.40 8.79
CA THR A 48 -19.51 -14.24 10.00
C THR A 48 -19.63 -13.45 11.30
N LEU A 49 -19.14 -12.20 11.33
CA LEU A 49 -19.37 -11.30 12.49
C LEU A 49 -20.82 -10.84 12.60
N GLY A 50 -21.57 -10.85 11.49
CA GLY A 50 -23.00 -10.54 11.48
C GLY A 50 -23.88 -11.63 12.11
N THR A 51 -23.36 -12.84 12.34
CA THR A 51 -24.12 -14.01 12.81
C THR A 51 -24.05 -14.26 14.32
N SER A 52 -23.29 -13.49 15.11
CA SER A 52 -23.10 -13.76 16.54
C SER A 52 -24.06 -13.02 17.49
N GLY A 53 -25.16 -12.44 16.98
CA GLY A 53 -26.18 -11.79 17.80
C GLY A 53 -27.51 -12.55 17.77
N ASP A 54 -27.98 -12.98 18.93
CA ASP A 54 -29.27 -13.67 19.22
C ASP A 54 -30.55 -12.87 18.84
N SER A 55 -30.49 -11.98 17.85
CA SER A 55 -31.56 -11.03 17.56
C SER A 55 -31.84 -10.87 16.08
N GLY A 56 -32.16 -11.95 15.35
CA GLY A 56 -32.91 -11.92 14.07
C GLY A 56 -32.44 -10.95 12.97
N THR A 57 -31.22 -10.42 13.06
CA THR A 57 -30.70 -9.39 12.17
C THR A 57 -29.98 -10.04 11.00
N SER A 58 -30.37 -9.62 9.80
CA SER A 58 -30.01 -10.20 8.51
C SER A 58 -28.52 -10.48 8.37
N ALA A 59 -28.19 -11.73 8.03
CA ALA A 59 -26.87 -12.14 7.59
C ALA A 59 -26.35 -11.15 6.54
N ILE A 60 -25.23 -10.48 6.85
CA ILE A 60 -24.57 -9.60 5.89
C ILE A 60 -24.07 -10.51 4.78
N SER A 61 -24.67 -10.41 3.58
CA SER A 61 -24.23 -11.19 2.43
C SER A 61 -22.72 -11.02 2.23
N SER A 62 -22.02 -12.10 1.89
CA SER A 62 -20.58 -12.07 1.59
C SER A 62 -20.22 -10.99 0.56
N THR A 63 -21.15 -10.65 -0.35
CA THR A 63 -21.02 -9.53 -1.29
C THR A 63 -20.87 -8.19 -0.58
N VAL A 64 -21.70 -7.92 0.44
CA VAL A 64 -21.63 -6.68 1.23
C VAL A 64 -20.33 -6.61 2.02
N GLY A 65 -19.88 -7.74 2.57
CA GLY A 65 -18.56 -7.82 3.23
C GLY A 65 -17.42 -7.44 2.28
N ILE A 66 -17.39 -7.98 1.07
CA ILE A 66 -16.39 -7.66 0.05
C ILE A 66 -16.45 -6.18 -0.35
N VAL A 67 -17.66 -5.62 -0.54
CA VAL A 67 -17.86 -4.20 -0.85
C VAL A 67 -17.27 -3.30 0.26
N LEU A 68 -17.53 -3.61 1.52
CA LEU A 68 -17.00 -2.84 2.65
C LEU A 68 -15.46 -2.87 2.68
N VAL A 69 -14.84 -4.04 2.50
CA VAL A 69 -13.38 -4.16 2.44
C VAL A 69 -12.80 -3.34 1.28
N THR A 70 -13.51 -3.29 0.16
CA THR A 70 -13.12 -2.48 -1.01
C THR A 70 -13.11 -0.99 -0.69
N TRP A 71 -14.16 -0.49 -0.06
CA TRP A 71 -14.24 0.90 0.37
C TRP A 71 -13.11 1.25 1.34
N VAL A 72 -12.81 0.37 2.30
CA VAL A 72 -11.68 0.55 3.23
C VAL A 72 -10.36 0.64 2.47
N ALA A 73 -10.12 -0.25 1.50
CA ALA A 73 -8.92 -0.22 0.68
C ALA A 73 -8.78 1.08 -0.13
N ILE A 74 -9.87 1.58 -0.74
CA ILE A 74 -9.88 2.85 -1.49
C ILE A 74 -9.56 4.03 -0.57
N VAL A 75 -10.20 4.09 0.60
CA VAL A 75 -9.95 5.16 1.57
C VAL A 75 -8.50 5.14 2.04
N PHE A 76 -7.96 3.96 2.35
CA PHE A 76 -6.57 3.80 2.79
C PHE A 76 -5.59 4.21 1.68
N ALA A 77 -5.85 3.82 0.43
CA ALA A 77 -5.04 4.23 -0.70
C ALA A 77 -5.10 5.75 -0.94
N GLY A 78 -6.29 6.35 -0.84
CA GLY A 78 -6.49 7.79 -1.05
C GLY A 78 -5.81 8.64 0.02
N VAL A 79 -6.04 8.30 1.30
CA VAL A 79 -5.36 8.96 2.43
C VAL A 79 -3.85 8.74 2.34
N GLY A 80 -3.41 7.52 2.01
CA GLY A 80 -2.01 7.19 1.82
C GLY A 80 -1.33 8.03 0.73
N ALA A 81 -1.95 8.12 -0.44
CA ALA A 81 -1.48 8.91 -1.57
C ALA A 81 -1.45 10.41 -1.23
N LEU A 82 -2.50 10.93 -0.59
CA LEU A 82 -2.58 12.33 -0.19
C LEU A 82 -1.49 12.69 0.83
N LEU A 83 -1.27 11.83 1.84
CA LEU A 83 -0.21 12.04 2.83
C LEU A 83 1.18 11.99 2.21
N ARG A 84 1.40 11.13 1.21
CA ARG A 84 2.66 11.09 0.45
C ARG A 84 2.86 12.34 -0.39
N LEU A 85 1.82 12.77 -1.12
CA LEU A 85 1.86 14.00 -1.91
C LEU A 85 2.11 15.23 -1.03
N TRP A 86 1.42 15.31 0.11
CA TRP A 86 1.57 16.40 1.06
C TRP A 86 2.98 16.43 1.69
N ALA A 87 3.52 15.26 2.04
CA ALA A 87 4.88 15.14 2.57
C ALA A 87 5.95 15.50 1.52
N ALA A 88 5.76 15.11 0.27
CA ALA A 88 6.64 15.46 -0.85
C ALA A 88 6.59 16.96 -1.18
N ALA A 89 5.41 17.58 -1.08
CA ALA A 89 5.23 19.00 -1.30
C ALA A 89 5.88 19.85 -0.20
N HIS A 90 5.70 19.48 1.08
CA HIS A 90 6.07 20.33 2.20
C HIS A 90 7.45 20.05 2.81
N ALA A 91 8.09 18.91 2.54
CA ALA A 91 9.42 18.49 3.03
C ALA A 91 9.70 18.55 4.55
N ALA A 92 8.81 19.15 5.35
CA ALA A 92 9.03 19.52 6.74
C ALA A 92 8.64 18.42 7.74
N LYS A 93 7.89 17.39 7.32
CA LYS A 93 7.46 16.28 8.19
C LYS A 93 7.57 14.92 7.48
N PRO A 94 8.78 14.32 7.43
CA PRO A 94 9.01 13.03 6.78
C PRO A 94 8.15 11.89 7.36
N GLN A 95 7.74 12.01 8.62
CA GLN A 95 6.83 11.08 9.31
C GLN A 95 5.48 10.91 8.59
N ARG A 96 4.93 11.98 8.00
CA ARG A 96 3.64 11.91 7.29
C ARG A 96 3.74 11.12 5.98
N GLY A 97 4.88 11.21 5.29
CA GLY A 97 5.14 10.43 4.08
C GLY A 97 5.34 8.95 4.39
N LEU A 98 5.93 8.62 5.54
CA LEU A 98 6.09 7.24 6.02
C LEU A 98 4.73 6.61 6.36
N LEU A 99 3.87 7.32 7.10
CA LEU A 99 2.51 6.88 7.38
C LEU A 99 1.69 6.72 6.10
N GLY A 100 1.81 7.65 5.15
CA GLY A 100 1.17 7.55 3.85
C GLY A 100 1.64 6.33 3.05
N ALA A 101 2.95 6.03 3.10
CA ALA A 101 3.50 4.82 2.48
C ALA A 101 2.95 3.54 3.11
N TRP A 102 2.83 3.51 4.43
CA TRP A 102 2.30 2.36 5.16
C TRP A 102 0.82 2.12 4.86
N LEU A 103 0.00 3.18 4.85
CA LEU A 103 -1.43 3.09 4.49
C LEU A 103 -1.65 2.64 3.04
N LEU A 104 -0.86 3.14 2.11
CA LEU A 104 -0.90 2.68 0.72
C LEU A 104 -0.53 1.20 0.61
N PHE A 105 0.50 0.77 1.36
CA PHE A 105 0.88 -0.64 1.41
C PHE A 105 -0.21 -1.52 2.00
N ALA A 106 -0.89 -1.04 3.05
CA ALA A 106 -2.03 -1.74 3.62
C ALA A 106 -3.18 -1.89 2.60
N ALA A 107 -3.45 -0.87 1.79
CA ALA A 107 -4.43 -0.97 0.72
C ALA A 107 -4.05 -2.03 -0.33
N ILE A 108 -2.77 -2.10 -0.72
CA ILE A 108 -2.28 -3.12 -1.66
C ILE A 108 -2.29 -4.52 -1.02
N ALA A 109 -1.95 -4.62 0.26
CA ALA A 109 -1.90 -5.88 0.99
C ALA A 109 -3.27 -6.57 1.07
N ILE A 110 -4.38 -5.82 1.00
CA ILE A 110 -5.73 -6.39 0.90
C ILE A 110 -5.90 -7.24 -0.37
N LEU A 111 -5.17 -6.95 -1.45
CA LEU A 111 -5.20 -7.74 -2.69
C LEU A 111 -4.34 -9.01 -2.63
N MET A 112 -3.39 -9.09 -1.69
CA MET A 112 -2.46 -10.22 -1.56
C MET A 112 -3.13 -11.42 -0.85
N PRO A 113 -2.55 -12.63 -0.94
CA PRO A 113 -2.90 -13.73 -0.03
C PRO A 113 -2.79 -13.30 1.44
N PRO A 114 -3.63 -13.79 2.37
CA PRO A 114 -3.65 -13.32 3.76
C PRO A 114 -2.29 -13.41 4.46
N THR A 115 -1.56 -14.51 4.25
CA THR A 115 -0.23 -14.72 4.82
C THR A 115 0.83 -13.83 4.17
N GLY A 116 0.73 -13.62 2.87
CA GLY A 116 1.56 -12.69 2.11
C GLY A 116 1.37 -11.24 2.54
N ALA A 117 0.12 -10.84 2.77
CA ALA A 117 -0.29 -9.52 3.26
C ALA A 117 0.34 -9.23 4.62
N LEU A 118 0.24 -10.16 5.57
CA LEU A 118 0.83 -10.02 6.90
C LEU A 118 2.36 -9.91 6.82
N ALA A 119 3.01 -10.81 6.08
CA ALA A 119 4.47 -10.76 5.91
C ALA A 119 4.94 -9.44 5.28
N ALA A 120 4.30 -9.01 4.19
CA ALA A 120 4.64 -7.77 3.50
C ALA A 120 4.40 -6.54 4.38
N LEU A 121 3.29 -6.50 5.12
CA LEU A 121 2.99 -5.41 6.06
C LEU A 121 3.99 -5.36 7.21
N THR A 122 4.33 -6.49 7.81
CA THR A 122 5.28 -6.55 8.93
C THR A 122 6.69 -6.17 8.46
N LEU A 123 7.17 -6.72 7.34
CA LEU A 123 8.48 -6.38 6.79
C LEU A 123 8.57 -4.91 6.38
N THR A 124 7.52 -4.39 5.73
CA THR A 124 7.46 -2.98 5.35
C THR A 124 7.37 -2.08 6.58
N ALA A 125 6.58 -2.44 7.60
CA ALA A 125 6.50 -1.69 8.85
C ALA A 125 7.85 -1.62 9.57
N LEU A 126 8.54 -2.76 9.72
CA LEU A 126 9.86 -2.82 10.35
C LEU A 126 10.89 -2.00 9.57
N PHE A 127 10.88 -2.08 8.24
CA PHE A 127 11.76 -1.30 7.39
C PHE A 127 11.49 0.21 7.50
N LEU A 128 10.22 0.63 7.44
CA LEU A 128 9.82 2.03 7.60
C LEU A 128 10.13 2.56 9.00
N PHE A 129 9.91 1.75 10.04
CA PHE A 129 10.24 2.10 11.43
C PHE A 129 11.75 2.29 11.61
N ARG A 130 12.57 1.38 11.05
CA ARG A 130 14.02 1.53 11.03
C ARG A 130 14.45 2.82 10.31
N LEU A 131 13.83 3.11 9.17
CA LEU A 131 14.13 4.33 8.40
C LEU A 131 13.72 5.60 9.15
N ALA A 132 12.61 5.56 9.90
CA ALA A 132 12.18 6.66 10.76
C ALA A 132 13.24 6.95 11.85
N LEU A 133 13.66 5.92 12.59
CA LEU A 133 14.69 6.05 13.63
C LEU A 133 16.05 6.51 13.08
N ALA A 134 16.35 6.20 11.81
CA ALA A 134 17.59 6.62 11.17
C ALA A 134 17.51 8.01 10.50
N GLY A 135 16.31 8.52 10.22
CA GLY A 135 16.06 9.74 9.44
C GLY A 135 15.98 11.03 10.25
N ASP A 136 15.77 10.96 11.56
CA ASP A 136 15.48 12.12 12.43
C ASP A 136 16.72 12.97 12.80
N ALA A 137 17.92 12.66 12.28
CA ALA A 137 19.14 13.29 12.76
C ALA A 137 19.56 14.61 12.08
N ASN A 138 19.13 14.94 10.83
CA ASN A 138 19.73 16.10 10.15
C ASN A 138 19.03 16.60 8.87
N ARG A 139 17.88 17.28 8.94
CA ARG A 139 17.41 18.09 7.78
C ARG A 139 16.85 19.46 8.19
N PRO A 140 17.36 20.57 7.63
CA PRO A 140 16.81 21.89 7.86
C PRO A 140 15.39 21.99 7.29
N SER A 141 14.48 22.52 8.10
CA SER A 141 13.05 22.62 7.86
C SER A 141 12.71 24.02 7.34
N ALA A 142 12.94 24.29 6.05
CA ALA A 142 12.42 25.46 5.34
C ALA A 142 12.73 25.36 3.85
N SER A 143 11.78 24.86 3.06
CA SER A 143 11.82 25.01 1.59
C SER A 143 10.39 25.29 1.12
N ALA A 144 10.25 26.15 0.10
CA ALA A 144 8.97 26.47 -0.49
C ALA A 144 8.28 25.21 -1.05
N PRO A 145 6.93 25.17 -1.07
CA PRO A 145 6.21 23.98 -1.49
C PRO A 145 6.42 23.68 -2.98
N GLN A 146 7.04 22.55 -3.29
CA GLN A 146 7.42 22.15 -4.65
C GLN A 146 6.42 21.16 -5.26
N TRP A 147 5.15 21.58 -5.36
CA TRP A 147 4.02 20.77 -5.81
C TRP A 147 4.26 20.07 -7.16
N GLY A 148 4.86 20.76 -8.13
CA GLY A 148 5.12 20.18 -9.45
C GLY A 148 6.03 18.94 -9.38
N ARG A 149 7.15 19.04 -8.63
CA ARG A 149 8.06 17.91 -8.42
C ARG A 149 7.43 16.83 -7.53
N ALA A 150 6.58 17.22 -6.58
CA ALA A 150 5.86 16.29 -5.71
C ALA A 150 4.89 15.40 -6.50
N ILE A 151 4.11 15.97 -7.42
CA ILE A 151 3.16 15.20 -8.25
C ILE A 151 3.91 14.21 -9.15
N LEU A 152 4.95 14.67 -9.86
CA LEU A 152 5.80 13.81 -10.69
C LEU A 152 6.47 12.69 -9.88
N GLY A 153 6.94 13.02 -8.67
CA GLY A 153 7.54 12.08 -7.75
C GLY A 153 6.54 11.04 -7.24
N GLU A 154 5.29 11.41 -7.01
CA GLU A 154 4.27 10.56 -6.39
C GLU A 154 3.26 10.00 -7.42
N LEU A 155 3.63 9.90 -8.70
CA LEU A 155 2.82 9.24 -9.73
C LEU A 155 2.47 7.78 -9.40
N ALA A 156 3.39 7.04 -8.75
CA ALA A 156 3.16 5.65 -8.37
C ALA A 156 1.98 5.48 -7.38
N PRO A 157 1.96 6.15 -6.20
CA PRO A 157 0.81 6.03 -5.30
C PRO A 157 -0.48 6.63 -5.86
N ILE A 158 -0.40 7.69 -6.67
CA ILE A 158 -1.58 8.24 -7.37
C ILE A 158 -2.16 7.20 -8.34
N GLY A 159 -1.29 6.53 -9.11
CA GLY A 159 -1.69 5.45 -10.02
C GLY A 159 -2.34 4.27 -9.27
N VAL A 160 -1.76 3.82 -8.16
CA VAL A 160 -2.35 2.76 -7.32
C VAL A 160 -3.72 3.15 -6.81
N PHE A 161 -3.89 4.37 -6.31
CA PHE A 161 -5.18 4.88 -5.86
C PHE A 161 -6.21 4.90 -7.00
N LEU A 162 -5.84 5.41 -8.18
CA LEU A 162 -6.73 5.43 -9.34
C LEU A 162 -7.11 4.02 -9.80
N CYS A 163 -6.17 3.07 -9.81
CA CYS A 163 -6.46 1.67 -10.15
C CYS A 163 -7.45 1.05 -9.16
N LEU A 164 -7.26 1.26 -7.86
CA LEU A 164 -8.20 0.78 -6.84
C LEU A 164 -9.57 1.47 -6.96
N ALA A 165 -9.62 2.78 -7.17
CA ALA A 165 -10.87 3.52 -7.25
C ALA A 165 -11.72 3.15 -8.47
N THR A 166 -11.07 2.83 -9.60
CA THR A 166 -11.76 2.57 -10.89
C THR A 166 -11.99 1.07 -11.15
N LEU A 167 -10.99 0.22 -10.89
CA LEU A 167 -11.02 -1.19 -11.28
C LEU A 167 -11.58 -2.11 -10.19
N SER A 168 -11.68 -1.64 -8.94
CA SER A 168 -12.25 -2.44 -7.86
C SER A 168 -13.70 -2.84 -8.09
N TRP A 169 -14.46 -2.01 -8.82
CA TRP A 169 -15.84 -2.30 -9.22
C TRP A 169 -15.99 -3.54 -10.12
N GLN A 170 -14.92 -3.99 -10.76
CA GLN A 170 -14.95 -5.20 -11.56
C GLN A 170 -14.73 -6.47 -10.72
N TYR A 171 -14.44 -6.33 -9.42
CA TYR A 171 -14.13 -7.43 -8.50
C TYR A 171 -13.06 -8.43 -8.99
N ASN A 172 -12.24 -8.03 -9.97
CA ASN A 172 -11.24 -8.89 -10.60
C ASN A 172 -9.84 -8.54 -10.09
N ALA A 173 -9.39 -9.26 -9.06
CA ALA A 173 -8.09 -9.04 -8.42
C ALA A 173 -6.92 -9.13 -9.41
N SER A 174 -6.97 -10.04 -10.39
CA SER A 174 -5.91 -10.21 -11.39
C SER A 174 -5.77 -8.99 -12.31
N LEU A 175 -6.88 -8.31 -12.60
CA LEU A 175 -6.90 -7.12 -13.43
C LEU A 175 -6.36 -5.90 -12.65
N ILE A 176 -6.71 -5.81 -11.36
CA ILE A 176 -6.20 -4.77 -10.46
C ILE A 176 -4.68 -4.92 -10.26
N GLU A 177 -4.19 -6.14 -10.08
CA GLU A 177 -2.75 -6.43 -9.93
C GLU A 177 -1.96 -5.98 -11.19
N ARG A 178 -2.41 -6.39 -12.38
CA ARG A 178 -1.79 -5.98 -13.65
C ARG A 178 -1.81 -4.47 -13.83
N ALA A 179 -2.90 -3.81 -13.48
CA ALA A 179 -3.01 -2.36 -13.57
C ALA A 179 -2.06 -1.64 -12.61
N ILE A 180 -1.90 -2.14 -11.37
CA ILE A 180 -0.93 -1.62 -10.40
C ILE A 180 0.50 -1.78 -10.95
N LEU A 181 0.83 -2.92 -11.55
CA LEU A 181 2.15 -3.14 -12.16
C LEU A 181 2.40 -2.19 -13.34
N ILE A 182 1.40 -1.97 -14.20
CA ILE A 182 1.49 -1.00 -15.31
C ILE A 182 1.68 0.41 -14.76
N ALA A 183 0.90 0.84 -13.76
CA ALA A 183 1.03 2.15 -13.12
C ALA A 183 2.41 2.34 -12.47
N CYS A 184 2.93 1.29 -11.83
CA CYS A 184 4.28 1.29 -11.27
C CYS A 184 5.34 1.44 -12.38
N GLY A 185 5.19 0.70 -13.49
CA GLY A 185 6.05 0.80 -14.67
C GLY A 185 6.05 2.20 -15.29
N VAL A 186 4.88 2.81 -15.47
CA VAL A 186 4.73 4.19 -15.97
C VAL A 186 5.42 5.18 -15.03
N ALA A 187 5.29 5.01 -13.70
CA ALA A 187 5.96 5.87 -12.74
C ALA A 187 7.49 5.73 -12.79
N LEU A 188 8.01 4.51 -13.01
CA LEU A 188 9.44 4.30 -13.23
C LEU A 188 9.93 4.96 -14.52
N LEU A 189 9.17 4.83 -15.62
CA LEU A 189 9.47 5.48 -16.90
C LEU A 189 9.46 7.00 -16.79
N ALA A 190 8.46 7.58 -16.14
CA ALA A 190 8.39 9.02 -15.91
C ALA A 190 9.60 9.53 -15.12
N ARG A 191 10.03 8.79 -14.09
CA ARG A 191 11.24 9.13 -13.32
C ARG A 191 12.54 8.95 -14.11
N ALA A 192 12.59 8.01 -15.04
CA ALA A 192 13.74 7.84 -15.94
C ALA A 192 13.81 8.95 -17.00
N ALA A 193 12.66 9.40 -17.52
CA ALA A 193 12.58 10.47 -18.53
C ALA A 193 12.86 11.87 -17.95
N PHE A 194 12.57 12.08 -16.67
CA PHE A 194 12.87 13.32 -15.95
C PHE A 194 13.92 13.09 -14.86
N PRO A 195 15.20 12.86 -15.20
CA PRO A 195 16.26 12.68 -14.23
C PRO A 195 16.45 13.98 -13.45
N SER A 196 16.13 13.95 -12.16
CA SER A 196 16.38 15.06 -11.25
C SER A 196 17.89 15.25 -11.09
N ARG A 197 18.44 16.24 -11.80
CA ARG A 197 19.73 16.85 -11.45
C ARG A 197 19.62 17.56 -10.09
#